data_AF-A0A952HP61-F1
#
_entry.id   AF-A0A952HP61-F1
#
_cell.length_a   1.000
_cell.length_b   1.000
_cell.length_c   1.000
_cell.angle_alpha   90.00
_cell.angle_beta   90.00
_cell.angle_gamma   90.00
#
_symmetry.space_group_name_H-M   'P 1'
#
loop_
_entity.id
_entity.type
_entity.pdbx_description
1 polymer ?
#
loop_
_entity_poly.entity_id
_entity_poly.type
_entity_poly.pdbx_seq_one_letter_code
_entity_poly.pdbx_strand_id
1 'polypeptide(L)'
;MSASRLNFDIYSCVRVYYRYADCNKCVNVCPTQAINIENDKVKVNFENCIECGACVGNCPTESFKLNGFDLVDFYVKFTDSDKKFISCKVDLPCLSALDENYLVSICIDKNSDLILDIGHCGQCQIGKQLDIIKHNTEKANYILEQAGLDYRVKLEDIKFEKEEKQENKRRSFLKMFAKQTAALAFWAVEDKLEQIVENTEEEEEKPYKNIVSEKVIPEKRKILYTALSKIDPTDKYFEVEKIEFSSDKWIDNSKCTNCSICYNVCPTG
;
A
#
# COMPACT_ATOMS: atom_id res chain seq x y z
N MET A 1 -0.73 15.76 22.37
CA MET A 1 -0.94 14.44 21.75
C MET A 1 -1.14 14.69 20.27
N SER A 2 -0.25 14.17 19.41
CA SER A 2 -0.42 14.30 17.96
C SER A 2 -1.56 13.36 17.54
N ALA A 3 -2.57 13.90 16.85
CA ALA A 3 -3.63 13.07 16.28
C ALA A 3 -3.02 12.13 15.23
N SER A 4 -3.42 10.85 15.25
CA SER A 4 -2.93 9.89 14.26
C SER A 4 -3.31 10.35 12.85
N ARG A 5 -2.35 10.27 11.92
CA ARG A 5 -2.52 10.59 10.50
C ARG A 5 -3.24 9.49 9.72
N LEU A 6 -3.44 8.31 10.32
CA LEU A 6 -4.15 7.20 9.68
C LEU A 6 -5.67 7.45 9.70
N ASN A 7 -6.30 7.43 8.53
CA ASN A 7 -7.75 7.47 8.36
C ASN A 7 -8.25 6.06 7.97
N PHE A 8 -9.38 5.64 8.55
CA PHE A 8 -10.08 4.40 8.21
C PHE A 8 -11.51 4.71 7.76
N ASP A 9 -11.79 4.53 6.48
CA ASP A 9 -13.12 4.59 5.90
C ASP A 9 -13.83 3.24 6.07
N ILE A 10 -14.68 3.19 7.10
CA ILE A 10 -15.49 2.02 7.40
C ILE A 10 -16.41 1.62 6.24
N TYR A 11 -16.90 2.58 5.44
CA TYR A 11 -17.84 2.33 4.34
C TYR A 11 -17.17 1.77 3.08
N SER A 12 -15.85 1.67 3.05
CA SER A 12 -15.13 0.93 2.01
C SER A 12 -14.76 -0.49 2.47
N CYS A 13 -15.05 -0.85 3.73
CA CYS A 13 -14.66 -2.13 4.30
C CYS A 13 -15.67 -3.25 3.97
N VAL A 14 -15.18 -4.33 3.37
CA VAL A 14 -16.02 -5.50 2.99
C VAL A 14 -16.79 -6.12 4.17
N ARG A 15 -16.26 -6.03 5.40
CA ARG A 15 -16.90 -6.55 6.61
C ARG A 15 -18.17 -5.79 7.01
N VAL A 16 -18.37 -4.58 6.50
CA VAL A 16 -19.58 -3.80 6.76
C VAL A 16 -20.75 -4.29 5.92
N TYR A 17 -20.48 -4.68 4.68
CA TYR A 17 -21.53 -5.03 3.71
C TYR A 17 -21.77 -6.54 3.62
N TYR A 18 -20.72 -7.34 3.84
CA TYR A 18 -20.77 -8.79 3.72
C TYR A 18 -20.64 -9.43 5.10
N ARG A 19 -21.78 -9.89 5.64
CA ARG A 19 -21.87 -10.50 6.98
C ARG A 19 -20.89 -11.65 7.21
N TYR A 20 -20.58 -12.41 6.16
CA TYR A 20 -19.68 -13.56 6.24
C TYR A 20 -18.27 -13.26 5.68
N ALA A 21 -17.91 -12.00 5.52
CA ALA A 21 -16.55 -11.66 5.11
C ALA A 21 -15.54 -12.03 6.21
N ASP A 22 -14.53 -12.79 5.80
CA ASP A 22 -13.43 -13.28 6.65
C ASP A 22 -12.14 -12.45 6.48
N CYS A 23 -12.14 -11.45 5.59
CA CYS A 23 -10.98 -10.60 5.30
C CYS A 23 -10.31 -10.03 6.56
N ASN A 24 -9.06 -10.38 6.80
CA ASN A 24 -8.25 -9.95 7.94
C ASN A 24 -6.93 -9.31 7.52
N LYS A 25 -6.77 -8.92 6.23
CA LYS A 25 -5.50 -8.46 5.68
C LYS A 25 -4.89 -7.29 6.47
N CYS A 26 -5.69 -6.27 6.84
CA CYS A 26 -5.19 -5.12 7.61
C CYS A 26 -4.73 -5.47 9.03
N VAL A 27 -5.37 -6.47 9.66
CA VAL A 27 -4.97 -7.00 10.98
C VAL A 27 -3.65 -7.75 10.85
N ASN A 28 -3.55 -8.64 9.86
CA ASN A 28 -2.38 -9.49 9.65
C ASN A 28 -1.10 -8.69 9.34
N VAL A 29 -1.23 -7.56 8.66
CA VAL A 29 -0.09 -6.69 8.28
C VAL A 29 0.23 -5.62 9.32
N CYS A 30 -0.53 -5.53 10.42
CA CYS A 30 -0.33 -4.50 11.43
C CYS A 30 0.77 -4.90 12.42
N PRO A 31 1.96 -4.27 12.40
CA PRO A 31 3.10 -4.69 13.22
C PRO A 31 2.87 -4.47 14.73
N THR A 32 2.06 -3.47 15.09
CA THR A 32 1.78 -3.10 16.48
C THR A 32 0.46 -3.66 17.00
N GLN A 33 -0.24 -4.46 16.20
CA GLN A 33 -1.58 -4.99 16.55
C GLN A 33 -2.58 -3.87 16.90
N ALA A 34 -2.37 -2.68 16.33
CA ALA A 34 -3.26 -1.54 16.46
C ALA A 34 -4.61 -1.77 15.76
N ILE A 35 -4.69 -2.73 14.83
CA ILE A 35 -5.90 -3.06 14.09
C ILE A 35 -6.38 -4.44 14.51
N ASN A 36 -7.62 -4.56 14.98
CA ASN A 36 -8.24 -5.81 15.44
C ASN A 36 -9.66 -5.96 14.88
N ILE A 37 -10.23 -7.16 15.01
CA ILE A 37 -11.65 -7.41 14.72
C ILE A 37 -12.43 -7.48 16.04
N GLU A 38 -13.45 -6.64 16.17
CA GLU A 38 -14.39 -6.65 17.29
C GLU A 38 -15.82 -6.63 16.75
N ASN A 39 -16.67 -7.56 17.19
CA ASN A 39 -18.05 -7.69 16.71
C ASN A 39 -18.14 -7.73 15.17
N ASP A 40 -17.31 -8.56 14.54
CA ASP A 40 -17.16 -8.74 13.09
C ASP A 40 -16.72 -7.50 12.29
N LYS A 41 -16.39 -6.39 12.97
CA LYS A 41 -15.95 -5.14 12.35
C LYS A 41 -14.49 -4.83 12.68
N VAL A 42 -13.83 -4.13 11.77
CA VAL A 42 -12.48 -3.63 12.00
C VAL A 42 -12.52 -2.50 13.03
N LYS A 43 -11.62 -2.56 14.00
CA LYS A 43 -11.36 -1.51 15.00
C LYS A 43 -9.89 -1.12 14.96
N VAL A 44 -9.63 0.17 15.11
CA VAL A 44 -8.29 0.75 15.06
C VAL A 44 -8.03 1.47 16.37
N ASN A 45 -6.98 1.05 17.08
CA ASN A 45 -6.39 1.80 18.18
C ASN A 45 -5.33 2.75 17.61
N PHE A 46 -5.72 4.01 17.44
CA PHE A 46 -4.86 5.04 16.87
C PHE A 46 -3.66 5.40 17.76
N GLU A 47 -3.73 5.18 19.07
CA GLU A 47 -2.62 5.45 19.99
C GLU A 47 -1.46 4.47 19.79
N ASN A 48 -1.76 3.23 19.40
CA ASN A 48 -0.76 2.20 19.10
C ASN A 48 -0.32 2.20 17.62
N CYS A 49 -0.93 3.05 16.79
CA CYS A 49 -0.61 3.13 15.38
C CYS A 49 0.69 3.91 15.18
N ILE A 50 1.63 3.28 14.48
CA ILE A 50 2.94 3.89 14.14
C ILE A 50 3.01 4.36 12.69
N GLU A 51 1.86 4.43 12.00
CA GLU A 51 1.74 5.08 10.69
C GLU A 51 2.65 4.49 9.61
N CYS A 52 2.97 3.19 9.70
CA CYS A 52 3.85 2.51 8.74
C CYS A 52 3.23 2.32 7.34
N GLY A 53 1.93 2.62 7.15
CA GLY A 53 1.26 2.50 5.86
C GLY A 53 0.95 1.07 5.38
N ALA A 54 1.29 0.03 6.15
CA ALA A 54 1.10 -1.36 5.71
C ALA A 54 -0.37 -1.69 5.41
N CYS A 55 -1.31 -1.23 6.26
CA CYS A 55 -2.74 -1.42 6.02
C CYS A 55 -3.25 -0.64 4.80
N VAL A 56 -2.62 0.49 4.44
CA VAL A 56 -2.99 1.33 3.29
C VAL A 56 -2.78 0.53 2.00
N GLY A 57 -1.58 0.02 1.77
CA GLY A 57 -1.28 -0.78 0.57
C GLY A 57 -2.01 -2.11 0.53
N ASN A 58 -2.05 -2.84 1.65
CA ASN A 58 -2.51 -4.23 1.67
C ASN A 58 -4.04 -4.37 1.81
N CYS A 59 -4.78 -3.30 2.09
CA CYS A 59 -6.24 -3.33 2.09
C CYS A 59 -6.77 -3.49 0.64
N PRO A 60 -7.46 -4.57 0.29
CA PRO A 60 -7.92 -4.78 -1.10
C PRO A 60 -8.90 -3.71 -1.58
N THR A 61 -9.66 -3.10 -0.67
CA THR A 61 -10.68 -2.09 -0.95
C THR A 61 -10.25 -0.67 -0.59
N GLU A 62 -8.96 -0.46 -0.29
CA GLU A 62 -8.39 0.87 0.02
C GLU A 62 -9.14 1.64 1.12
N SER A 63 -9.64 0.91 2.12
CA SER A 63 -10.36 1.50 3.27
C SER A 63 -9.46 2.31 4.20
N PHE A 64 -8.15 2.32 3.99
CA PHE A 64 -7.19 3.04 4.82
C PHE A 64 -6.46 4.09 3.99
N LYS A 65 -6.25 5.27 4.58
CA LYS A 65 -5.47 6.37 4.00
C LYS A 65 -4.53 6.96 5.04
N LEU A 66 -3.44 7.56 4.59
CA LEU A 66 -2.48 8.22 5.48
C LEU A 66 -2.41 9.70 5.10
N ASN A 67 -2.82 10.58 6.01
CA ASN A 67 -2.77 12.02 5.76
C ASN A 67 -1.31 12.46 5.59
N GLY A 68 -1.02 13.15 4.48
CA GLY A 68 0.33 13.55 4.07
C GLY A 68 1.05 12.53 3.19
N PHE A 69 0.51 11.33 2.98
CA PHE A 69 1.10 10.35 2.07
C PHE A 69 0.03 9.63 1.25
N ASP A 70 0.04 9.89 -0.05
CA ASP A 70 -0.83 9.24 -1.01
C ASP A 70 -0.02 8.30 -1.92
N LEU A 71 -0.46 7.04 -2.00
CA LEU A 71 0.24 6.00 -2.78
C LEU A 71 0.11 6.22 -4.30
N VAL A 72 -0.98 6.82 -4.77
CA VAL A 72 -1.20 7.11 -6.20
C VAL A 72 -0.28 8.24 -6.61
N ASP A 73 -0.22 9.31 -5.82
CA ASP A 73 0.70 10.42 -6.05
C ASP A 73 2.16 9.96 -6.00
N PHE A 74 2.51 9.10 -5.03
CA PHE A 74 3.83 8.48 -4.96
C PHE A 74 4.13 7.68 -6.23
N TYR A 75 3.20 6.81 -6.65
CA TYR A 75 3.33 5.99 -7.84
C TYR A 75 3.65 6.83 -9.08
N VAL A 76 2.82 7.84 -9.37
CA VAL A 76 2.97 8.72 -10.54
C VAL A 76 4.33 9.42 -10.51
N LYS A 77 4.68 10.06 -9.38
CA LYS A 77 5.96 10.77 -9.22
C LYS A 77 7.16 9.84 -9.38
N PHE A 78 7.07 8.62 -8.85
CA PHE A 78 8.15 7.65 -8.95
C PHE A 78 8.33 7.15 -10.38
N THR A 79 7.24 6.77 -11.07
CA THR A 79 7.29 6.29 -12.45
C THR A 79 7.82 7.34 -13.42
N ASP A 80 7.56 8.63 -13.16
CA ASP A 80 8.06 9.75 -13.97
C ASP A 80 9.53 10.11 -13.70
N SER A 81 10.11 9.61 -12.61
CA SER A 81 11.51 9.90 -12.23
C SER A 81 12.51 8.88 -12.83
N ASP A 82 13.80 9.22 -12.90
CA ASP A 82 14.85 8.26 -13.29
C ASP A 82 15.27 7.28 -12.17
N LYS A 83 14.65 7.38 -10.98
CA LYS A 83 15.01 6.58 -9.81
C LYS A 83 14.62 5.12 -10.03
N LYS A 84 15.53 4.20 -9.66
CA LYS A 84 15.34 2.74 -9.81
C LYS A 84 15.12 2.00 -8.50
N PHE A 85 15.27 2.68 -7.38
CA PHE A 85 15.13 2.08 -6.06
C PHE A 85 14.18 2.89 -5.18
N ILE A 86 13.55 2.23 -4.21
CA ILE A 86 12.67 2.84 -3.21
C ILE A 86 13.23 2.55 -1.83
N SER A 87 13.33 3.56 -0.97
CA SER A 87 13.82 3.44 0.41
C SER A 87 12.84 4.01 1.42
N CYS A 88 12.61 3.30 2.52
CA CYS A 88 11.71 3.72 3.60
C CYS A 88 12.20 4.92 4.42
N LYS A 89 13.39 5.47 4.12
CA LYS A 89 13.91 6.69 4.76
C LYS A 89 13.65 7.95 3.94
N VAL A 90 13.21 7.80 2.69
CA VAL A 90 13.13 8.91 1.73
C VAL A 90 11.81 8.95 1.01
N ASP A 91 11.30 7.79 0.58
CA ASP A 91 10.21 7.72 -0.39
C ASP A 91 8.85 7.48 0.26
N LEU A 92 8.82 6.74 1.35
CA LEU A 92 7.58 6.28 1.99
C LEU A 92 7.83 5.88 3.46
N PRO A 93 6.79 5.80 4.31
CA PRO A 93 6.94 5.45 5.73
C PRO A 93 7.52 4.04 5.96
N CYS A 94 7.12 3.06 5.15
CA CYS A 94 7.66 1.70 5.17
C CYS A 94 7.35 0.99 3.86
N LEU A 95 8.30 0.23 3.31
CA LEU A 95 8.16 -0.49 2.04
C LEU A 95 6.92 -1.41 2.00
N SER A 96 6.45 -1.88 3.17
CA SER A 96 5.21 -2.65 3.29
C SER A 96 3.94 -1.90 2.86
N ALA A 97 4.00 -0.58 2.68
CA ALA A 97 2.91 0.21 2.11
C ALA A 97 2.70 -0.06 0.61
N LEU A 98 3.67 -0.68 -0.06
CA LEU A 98 3.53 -1.16 -1.43
C LEU A 98 3.07 -2.62 -1.42
N ASP A 99 1.94 -2.86 -2.07
CA ASP A 99 1.48 -4.21 -2.37
C ASP A 99 1.88 -4.63 -3.80
N GLU A 100 1.59 -5.87 -4.15
CA GLU A 100 1.93 -6.44 -5.44
C GLU A 100 1.34 -5.65 -6.65
N ASN A 101 0.22 -4.95 -6.50
CA ASN A 101 -0.34 -4.13 -7.60
C ASN A 101 0.64 -3.03 -7.97
N TYR A 102 1.05 -2.24 -6.98
CA TYR A 102 1.98 -1.13 -7.20
C TYR A 102 3.33 -1.63 -7.68
N LEU A 103 3.85 -2.71 -7.09
CA LEU A 103 5.16 -3.26 -7.48
C LEU A 103 5.18 -3.73 -8.93
N VAL A 104 4.16 -4.50 -9.36
CA VAL A 104 4.03 -4.95 -10.76
C VAL A 104 3.90 -3.77 -11.71
N SER A 105 3.01 -2.84 -11.38
CA SER A 105 2.76 -1.66 -12.22
C SER A 105 3.99 -0.78 -12.38
N ILE A 106 4.77 -0.55 -11.30
CA ILE A 106 6.01 0.23 -11.38
C ILE A 106 7.00 -0.43 -12.33
N CYS A 107 7.21 -1.75 -12.22
CA CYS A 107 8.10 -2.48 -13.11
C CYS A 107 7.69 -2.37 -14.58
N ILE A 108 6.39 -2.51 -14.87
CA ILE A 108 5.86 -2.40 -16.24
C ILE A 108 6.01 -0.97 -16.77
N ASP A 109 5.57 0.02 -16.01
CA ASP A 109 5.56 1.42 -16.45
C ASP A 109 6.97 1.99 -16.59
N LYS A 110 7.93 1.50 -15.80
CA LYS A 110 9.35 1.84 -15.95
C LYS A 110 10.10 0.94 -16.94
N ASN A 111 9.49 -0.14 -17.41
CA ASN A 111 10.12 -1.17 -18.23
C ASN A 111 11.50 -1.61 -17.70
N SER A 112 11.60 -1.83 -16.39
CA SER A 112 12.87 -2.15 -15.72
C SER A 112 12.69 -2.81 -14.35
N ASP A 113 13.77 -3.40 -13.85
CA ASP A 113 13.83 -3.89 -12.48
C ASP A 113 13.57 -2.76 -11.47
N LEU A 114 12.82 -3.08 -10.42
CA LEU A 114 12.60 -2.22 -9.27
C LEU A 114 13.39 -2.73 -8.08
N ILE A 115 14.19 -1.87 -7.44
CA ILE A 115 14.92 -2.24 -6.23
C ILE A 115 14.21 -1.70 -4.99
N LEU A 116 13.96 -2.54 -4.00
CA LEU A 116 13.51 -2.11 -2.68
C LEU A 116 14.70 -2.16 -1.72
N ASP A 117 15.06 -1.01 -1.16
CA ASP A 117 16.13 -0.87 -0.18
C ASP A 117 15.68 -1.41 1.19
N ILE A 118 16.02 -2.66 1.47
CA ILE A 118 15.74 -3.34 2.73
C ILE A 118 16.86 -3.16 3.77
N GLY A 119 17.86 -2.31 3.49
CA GLY A 119 19.02 -2.15 4.35
C GLY A 119 18.67 -1.64 5.76
N HIS A 120 17.59 -0.88 5.86
CA HIS A 120 17.04 -0.38 7.13
C HIS A 120 16.18 -1.40 7.88
N CYS A 121 15.75 -2.49 7.23
CA CYS A 121 14.81 -3.46 7.81
C CYS A 121 15.44 -4.28 8.95
N GLY A 122 16.73 -4.63 8.83
CA GLY A 122 17.42 -5.52 9.79
C GLY A 122 17.51 -4.97 11.23
N GLN A 123 17.40 -3.65 11.39
CA GLN A 123 17.41 -2.97 12.70
C GLN A 123 16.07 -2.28 13.02
N CYS A 124 15.05 -2.49 12.18
CA CYS A 124 13.79 -1.79 12.29
C CYS A 124 12.93 -2.36 13.41
N GLN A 125 12.55 -1.51 14.37
CA GLN A 125 11.74 -1.88 15.53
C GLN A 125 10.26 -2.17 15.19
N ILE A 126 9.89 -2.04 13.92
CA ILE A 126 8.54 -2.26 13.38
C ILE A 126 8.25 -3.77 13.18
N GLY A 127 9.18 -4.68 13.53
CA GLY A 127 8.87 -6.10 13.81
C GLY A 127 8.09 -6.84 12.72
N LYS A 128 8.80 -7.53 11.81
CA LYS A 128 8.29 -8.42 10.74
C LYS A 128 7.70 -7.79 9.48
N GLN A 129 7.80 -6.47 9.28
CA GLN A 129 7.41 -5.90 7.97
C GLN A 129 8.26 -6.43 6.81
N LEU A 130 9.48 -6.91 7.07
CA LEU A 130 10.31 -7.55 6.05
C LEU A 130 9.64 -8.79 5.45
N ASP A 131 8.90 -9.57 6.24
CA ASP A 131 8.20 -10.75 5.74
C ASP A 131 7.03 -10.36 4.81
N ILE A 132 6.33 -9.26 5.14
CA ILE A 132 5.28 -8.70 4.27
C ILE A 132 5.89 -8.15 2.97
N ILE A 133 7.01 -7.43 3.05
CA ILE A 133 7.73 -6.92 1.88
C ILE A 133 8.17 -8.08 0.98
N LYS A 134 8.75 -9.14 1.54
CA LYS A 134 9.14 -10.35 0.82
C LYS A 134 7.95 -11.02 0.16
N HIS A 135 6.87 -11.24 0.90
CA HIS A 135 5.67 -11.88 0.38
C HIS A 135 5.01 -11.07 -0.76
N ASN A 136 4.95 -9.75 -0.63
CA ASN A 136 4.45 -8.88 -1.71
C ASN A 136 5.38 -8.88 -2.93
N THR A 137 6.69 -8.95 -2.71
CA THR A 137 7.72 -9.09 -3.76
C THR A 137 7.61 -10.41 -4.50
N GLU A 138 7.40 -11.52 -3.78
CA GLU A 138 7.19 -12.86 -4.36
C GLU A 138 5.94 -12.88 -5.25
N LYS A 139 4.81 -12.35 -4.76
CA LYS A 139 3.58 -12.23 -5.56
C LYS A 139 3.78 -11.36 -6.80
N ALA A 140 4.46 -10.22 -6.66
CA ALA A 140 4.73 -9.34 -7.79
C ALA A 140 5.61 -10.03 -8.84
N ASN A 141 6.69 -10.69 -8.42
CA ASN A 141 7.59 -11.41 -9.32
C ASN A 141 6.90 -12.59 -10.00
N TYR A 142 6.02 -13.31 -9.29
CA TYR A 142 5.18 -14.34 -9.90
C TYR A 142 4.30 -13.75 -11.02
N ILE A 143 3.62 -12.61 -10.78
CA ILE A 143 2.79 -11.96 -11.80
C ILE A 143 3.64 -11.52 -13.01
N LEU A 144 4.80 -10.91 -12.77
CA LEU A 144 5.73 -10.47 -13.83
C LEU A 144 6.23 -11.65 -14.66
N GLU A 145 6.59 -12.75 -14.02
CA GLU A 145 7.02 -13.99 -14.68
C GLU A 145 5.90 -14.59 -15.53
N GLN A 146 4.69 -14.72 -14.97
CA GLN A 146 3.54 -15.23 -15.71
C GLN A 146 3.16 -14.31 -16.88
N ALA A 147 3.35 -13.00 -16.73
CA ALA A 147 3.22 -12.03 -17.81
C ALA A 147 4.37 -12.08 -18.85
N GLY A 148 5.31 -13.03 -18.73
CA GLY A 148 6.42 -13.22 -19.65
C GLY A 148 7.31 -11.99 -19.75
N LEU A 149 7.54 -11.33 -18.61
CA LEU A 149 8.41 -10.16 -18.50
C LEU A 149 9.71 -10.58 -17.80
N ASP A 150 10.83 -10.03 -18.24
CA ASP A 150 12.15 -10.39 -17.69
C ASP A 150 12.53 -9.57 -16.44
N TYR A 151 11.91 -8.40 -16.26
CA TYR A 151 12.18 -7.56 -15.11
C TYR A 151 11.54 -8.10 -13.83
N ARG A 152 12.15 -7.75 -12.69
CA ARG A 152 11.79 -8.23 -11.35
C ARG A 152 11.89 -7.12 -10.32
N VAL A 153 11.16 -7.33 -9.22
CA VAL A 153 11.34 -6.59 -7.98
C VAL A 153 12.46 -7.28 -7.19
N LYS A 154 13.51 -6.53 -6.86
CA LYS A 154 14.71 -6.99 -6.15
C LYS A 154 14.77 -6.40 -4.75
N LEU A 155 15.17 -7.19 -3.78
CA LEU A 155 15.42 -6.73 -2.41
C LEU A 155 16.92 -6.59 -2.21
N GLU A 156 17.40 -5.37 -1.97
CA GLU A 156 18.84 -5.09 -1.80
C GLU A 156 19.12 -4.34 -0.50
N ASP A 157 20.26 -4.62 0.12
CA ASP A 157 20.74 -3.91 1.32
C ASP A 157 21.56 -2.68 0.87
N ILE A 158 20.86 -1.57 0.59
CA ILE A 158 21.48 -0.32 0.14
C ILE A 158 21.75 0.61 1.32
N LYS A 159 20.84 0.68 2.31
CA LYS A 159 20.86 1.63 3.44
C LYS A 159 20.95 3.09 2.98
N PHE A 160 20.11 3.48 2.02
CA PHE A 160 20.13 4.85 1.51
C PHE A 160 19.61 5.83 2.56
N GLU A 161 20.34 6.94 2.77
CA GLU A 161 19.94 8.07 3.59
C GLU A 161 20.19 9.36 2.79
N LYS A 162 19.27 10.33 2.89
CA LYS A 162 19.43 11.63 2.20
C LYS A 162 20.47 12.45 2.96
N GLU A 163 21.49 12.98 2.27
CA GLU A 163 22.47 13.88 2.90
C GLU A 163 21.77 15.13 3.47
N GLU A 164 21.84 15.33 4.79
CA GLU A 164 21.42 16.59 5.41
C GLU A 164 22.42 17.69 5.07
N LYS A 165 22.01 18.70 4.29
CA LYS A 165 22.76 19.97 4.22
C LYS A 165 22.80 20.57 5.62
N GLN A 166 23.99 20.62 6.22
CA GLN A 166 24.23 21.26 7.52
C GLN A 166 23.90 22.76 7.46
N GLU A 167 22.72 23.15 7.94
CA GLU A 167 22.47 24.51 8.43
C GLU A 167 22.21 24.49 9.94
N ASN A 168 23.23 24.93 10.68
CA ASN A 168 23.26 25.39 12.08
C ASN A 168 22.97 24.39 13.22
N LYS A 169 24.04 23.68 13.61
CA LYS A 169 24.26 22.89 14.85
C LYS A 169 24.26 23.70 16.18
N ARG A 170 23.30 24.60 16.43
CA ARG A 170 23.23 25.32 17.73
C ARG A 170 21.91 25.25 18.50
N ARG A 171 20.92 24.48 18.05
CA ARG A 171 19.62 24.36 18.78
C ARG A 171 19.08 22.95 19.04
N SER A 172 19.78 21.87 18.71
CA SER A 172 19.16 20.52 18.78
C SER A 172 19.61 19.62 19.95
N PHE A 173 20.19 20.17 21.03
CA PHE A 173 20.53 19.36 22.22
C PHE A 173 19.30 18.88 23.03
N LEU A 174 18.08 19.34 22.72
CA LEU A 174 16.86 19.05 23.49
C LEU A 174 15.93 17.97 22.90
N LYS A 175 16.31 17.27 21.82
CA LYS A 175 15.49 16.17 21.24
C LYS A 175 15.92 14.75 21.66
N MET A 176 16.66 14.61 22.78
CA MET A 176 17.14 13.30 23.27
C MET A 176 16.09 12.46 24.03
N PHE A 177 14.78 12.77 23.88
CA PHE A 177 13.69 12.08 24.61
C PHE A 177 12.48 11.66 23.76
N ALA A 178 12.55 11.68 22.42
CA ALA A 178 11.48 11.11 21.58
C ALA A 178 11.88 9.71 21.10
N LYS A 179 11.38 8.68 21.80
CA LYS A 179 11.54 7.27 21.41
C LYS A 179 10.94 7.00 20.02
N GLN A 180 11.80 6.49 19.12
CA GLN A 180 11.61 5.24 18.35
C GLN A 180 10.36 5.05 17.47
N THR A 181 10.16 5.84 16.40
CA THR A 181 9.38 5.37 15.24
C THR A 181 9.98 5.87 13.92
N ALA A 182 10.16 4.96 12.95
CA ALA A 182 10.71 5.31 11.63
C ALA A 182 9.76 6.22 10.82
N ALA A 183 8.45 6.11 11.06
CA ALA A 183 7.45 6.97 10.44
C ALA A 183 7.60 8.45 10.83
N LEU A 184 7.94 8.76 12.09
CA LEU A 184 8.17 10.15 12.51
C LEU A 184 9.37 10.79 11.79
N ALA A 185 10.38 10.01 11.41
CA ALA A 185 11.54 10.51 10.68
C ALA A 185 11.21 10.83 9.21
N PHE A 186 10.36 10.02 8.57
CA PHE A 186 9.84 10.30 7.22
C PHE A 186 9.05 11.63 7.20
N TRP A 187 8.14 11.81 8.17
CA TRP A 187 7.34 13.03 8.30
C TRP A 187 8.13 14.28 8.64
N ALA A 188 9.25 14.15 9.38
CA ALA A 188 10.09 15.30 9.75
C ALA A 188 10.74 16.02 8.56
N VAL A 189 10.81 15.36 7.39
CA VAL A 189 11.34 15.97 6.15
C VAL A 189 10.28 16.81 5.43
N GLU A 190 8.99 16.59 5.74
CA GLU A 190 7.84 17.21 5.06
C GLU A 190 7.26 18.42 5.81
N ASP A 191 7.57 18.59 7.10
CA ASP A 191 7.18 19.73 7.97
C ASP A 191 7.61 21.13 7.46
N LYS A 192 8.29 21.24 6.30
CA LYS A 192 8.55 22.52 5.63
C LYS A 192 7.39 23.01 4.73
N LEU A 193 6.30 22.26 4.62
CA LEU A 193 5.16 22.61 3.75
C LEU A 193 3.88 23.04 4.49
N GLU A 194 3.92 23.25 5.81
CA GLU A 194 2.76 23.74 6.57
C GLU A 194 2.36 25.20 6.29
N GLN A 195 3.12 25.95 5.48
CA GLN A 195 2.80 27.35 5.14
C GLN A 195 2.00 27.54 3.84
N ILE A 196 1.48 26.49 3.21
CA ILE A 196 0.68 26.60 1.97
C ILE A 196 -0.78 26.18 2.15
N VAL A 197 -1.18 25.66 3.33
CA VAL A 197 -2.57 25.26 3.61
C VAL A 197 -3.33 26.38 4.34
N GLU A 198 -3.26 27.60 3.81
CA GLU A 198 -4.28 28.64 4.06
C GLU A 198 -5.07 28.85 2.76
N ASN A 199 -5.80 27.80 2.39
CA ASN A 199 -6.98 27.83 1.51
C ASN A 199 -7.66 26.46 1.66
N THR A 200 -8.27 26.24 2.82
CA THR A 200 -9.29 25.19 2.95
C THR A 200 -10.49 25.65 2.12
N GLU A 201 -10.52 25.25 0.85
CA GLU A 201 -11.79 24.99 0.20
C GLU A 201 -12.56 24.05 1.12
N GLU A 202 -13.80 24.43 1.46
CA GLU A 202 -14.70 23.60 2.26
C GLU A 202 -14.70 22.18 1.64
N GLU A 203 -14.21 21.18 2.37
CA GLU A 203 -14.31 19.79 1.94
C GLU A 203 -15.81 19.47 1.84
N GLU A 204 -16.38 19.59 0.64
CA GLU A 204 -17.70 19.05 0.34
C GLU A 204 -17.71 17.60 0.82
N GLU A 205 -18.66 17.24 1.69
CA GLU A 205 -18.89 15.86 2.10
C GLU A 205 -19.10 15.01 0.84
N LYS A 206 -18.02 14.37 0.34
CA LYS A 206 -18.13 13.45 -0.78
C LYS A 206 -19.09 12.34 -0.34
N PRO A 207 -20.20 12.10 -1.06
CA PRO A 207 -21.16 11.09 -0.66
C PRO A 207 -20.45 9.74 -0.58
N TYR A 208 -20.52 9.09 0.59
CA TYR A 208 -19.92 7.79 0.80
C TYR A 208 -20.48 6.79 -0.21
N LYS A 209 -19.61 6.23 -1.05
CA LYS A 209 -20.00 5.26 -2.07
C LYS A 209 -20.18 3.90 -1.43
N ASN A 210 -21.40 3.38 -1.45
CA ASN A 210 -21.68 2.02 -1.03
C ASN A 210 -21.19 1.06 -2.11
N ILE A 211 -20.13 0.30 -1.82
CA ILE A 211 -19.46 -0.62 -2.76
C ILE A 211 -20.37 -1.74 -3.30
N VAL A 212 -21.55 -1.96 -2.68
CA VAL A 212 -22.56 -2.93 -3.13
C VAL A 212 -23.53 -2.30 -4.12
N SER A 213 -23.95 -1.05 -3.91
CA SER A 213 -24.88 -0.36 -4.81
C SER A 213 -24.17 0.32 -5.98
N GLU A 214 -22.93 0.74 -5.77
CA GLU A 214 -22.06 1.35 -6.78
C GLU A 214 -20.76 0.55 -6.84
N LYS A 215 -20.45 -0.03 -8.00
CA LYS A 215 -19.19 -0.76 -8.17
C LYS A 215 -18.03 0.23 -8.09
N VAL A 216 -17.26 0.14 -7.01
CA VAL A 216 -16.03 0.90 -6.82
C VAL A 216 -14.85 0.00 -7.13
N ILE A 217 -14.01 0.41 -8.08
CA ILE A 217 -12.73 -0.25 -8.38
C ILE A 217 -11.64 0.50 -7.62
N PRO A 218 -10.87 -0.17 -6.73
CA PRO A 218 -9.73 0.42 -6.03
C PRO A 218 -8.72 1.04 -7.01
N GLU A 219 -8.07 2.15 -6.65
CA GLU A 219 -7.11 2.86 -7.49
C GLU A 219 -5.92 1.97 -7.86
N LYS A 220 -5.37 1.21 -6.93
CA LYS A 220 -4.31 0.23 -7.19
C LYS A 220 -4.69 -0.81 -8.24
N ARG A 221 -5.98 -1.18 -8.32
CA ARG A 221 -6.50 -2.10 -9.35
C ARG A 221 -6.55 -1.43 -10.71
N LYS A 222 -6.97 -0.17 -10.77
CA LYS A 222 -6.94 0.62 -12.02
C LYS A 222 -5.51 0.80 -12.51
N ILE A 223 -4.58 1.09 -11.61
CA ILE A 223 -3.14 1.19 -11.89
C ILE A 223 -2.62 -0.14 -12.45
N LEU A 224 -2.94 -1.26 -11.82
CA LEU A 224 -2.55 -2.57 -12.33
C LEU A 224 -3.12 -2.88 -13.70
N TYR A 225 -4.43 -2.72 -13.91
CA TYR A 225 -5.05 -2.98 -15.20
C TYR A 225 -4.51 -2.08 -16.31
N THR A 226 -4.19 -0.82 -15.97
CA THR A 226 -3.58 0.13 -16.91
C THR A 226 -2.15 -0.25 -17.27
N ALA A 227 -1.38 -0.77 -16.33
CA ALA A 227 -0.04 -1.28 -16.61
C ALA A 227 -0.10 -2.56 -17.46
N LEU A 228 -0.91 -3.54 -17.06
CA LEU A 228 -1.05 -4.81 -17.77
C LEU A 228 -1.55 -4.64 -19.21
N SER A 229 -2.39 -3.64 -19.49
CA SER A 229 -2.89 -3.39 -20.85
C SER A 229 -1.81 -2.89 -21.83
N LYS A 230 -0.64 -2.48 -21.34
CA LYS A 230 0.52 -2.07 -22.15
C LYS A 230 1.36 -3.27 -22.62
N ILE A 231 1.12 -4.46 -22.08
CA ILE A 231 1.86 -5.68 -22.41
C ILE A 231 1.16 -6.35 -23.59
N ASP A 232 1.94 -6.89 -24.53
CA ASP A 232 1.42 -7.78 -25.57
C ASP A 232 1.15 -9.18 -24.99
N PRO A 233 -0.12 -9.64 -24.93
CA PRO A 233 -0.46 -10.95 -24.41
C PRO A 233 -0.19 -12.09 -25.42
N THR A 234 0.17 -11.76 -26.67
CA THR A 234 0.32 -12.76 -27.74
C THR A 234 1.38 -13.80 -27.36
N ASP A 235 1.03 -15.08 -27.50
CA ASP A 235 1.84 -16.26 -27.18
C ASP A 235 2.18 -16.52 -25.71
N LYS A 236 1.49 -15.87 -24.76
CA LYS A 236 1.70 -16.08 -23.32
C LYS A 236 0.51 -16.84 -22.70
N TYR A 237 0.71 -18.13 -22.47
CA TYR A 237 -0.19 -18.94 -21.64
C TYR A 237 0.24 -18.83 -20.19
N PHE A 238 -0.69 -18.41 -19.33
CA PHE A 238 -0.49 -18.28 -17.90
C PHE A 238 -0.96 -19.59 -17.26
N GLU A 239 -0.04 -20.47 -16.87
CA GLU A 239 -0.39 -21.56 -15.97
C GLU A 239 -0.38 -20.99 -14.55
N VAL A 240 -1.58 -20.70 -14.08
CA VAL A 240 -1.75 -19.99 -12.83
C VAL A 240 -2.09 -20.98 -11.73
N GLU A 241 -1.21 -21.13 -10.74
CA GLU A 241 -1.58 -21.72 -9.45
C GLU A 241 -2.60 -20.83 -8.72
N LYS A 242 -3.01 -21.16 -7.49
CA LYS A 242 -3.89 -20.30 -6.70
C LYS A 242 -3.20 -18.95 -6.45
N ILE A 243 -3.54 -17.90 -7.22
CA ILE A 243 -3.06 -16.55 -6.91
C ILE A 243 -3.92 -15.97 -5.78
N GLU A 244 -3.33 -15.81 -4.62
CA GLU A 244 -3.92 -15.06 -3.49
C GLU A 244 -4.08 -13.55 -3.78
N PHE A 245 -3.73 -13.14 -5.00
CA PHE A 245 -3.87 -11.79 -5.48
C PHE A 245 -5.35 -11.45 -5.69
N SER A 246 -5.86 -10.60 -4.79
CA SER A 246 -7.06 -9.72 -4.87
C SER A 246 -8.38 -10.28 -5.41
N SER A 247 -8.43 -11.55 -5.83
CA SER A 247 -9.57 -12.25 -6.38
C SER A 247 -9.25 -13.74 -6.40
N ASP A 248 -9.05 -14.32 -5.21
CA ASP A 248 -9.24 -15.75 -4.93
C ASP A 248 -10.73 -16.09 -5.15
N LYS A 249 -11.20 -15.95 -6.40
CA LYS A 249 -12.57 -16.19 -6.80
C LYS A 249 -12.69 -17.68 -7.07
N TRP A 250 -13.17 -18.41 -6.08
CA TRP A 250 -13.54 -19.80 -6.31
C TRP A 250 -14.91 -19.85 -6.99
N ILE A 251 -14.92 -20.27 -8.26
CA ILE A 251 -16.13 -20.47 -9.04
C ILE A 251 -16.32 -21.97 -9.21
N ASP A 252 -17.43 -22.48 -8.67
CA ASP A 252 -17.88 -23.84 -8.95
C ASP A 252 -18.41 -23.91 -10.39
N ASN A 253 -17.57 -24.36 -11.33
CA ASN A 253 -17.93 -24.44 -12.74
C ASN A 253 -19.12 -25.36 -13.03
N SER A 254 -19.45 -26.29 -12.12
CA SER A 254 -20.65 -27.14 -12.25
C SER A 254 -21.95 -26.42 -11.87
N LYS A 255 -21.85 -25.36 -11.04
CA LYS A 255 -22.99 -24.56 -10.57
C LYS A 255 -23.06 -23.17 -11.22
N CYS A 256 -21.96 -22.70 -11.82
CA CYS A 256 -21.88 -21.39 -12.44
C CYS A 256 -22.84 -21.29 -13.64
N THR A 257 -23.74 -20.33 -13.60
CA THR A 257 -24.69 -20.05 -14.69
C THR A 257 -24.25 -18.89 -15.59
N ASN A 258 -23.05 -18.35 -15.37
CA ASN A 258 -22.53 -17.17 -16.07
C ASN A 258 -23.44 -15.93 -15.96
N CYS A 259 -24.11 -15.74 -14.81
CA CYS A 259 -25.03 -14.63 -14.58
C CYS A 259 -24.37 -13.29 -14.22
N SER A 260 -23.04 -13.25 -14.12
CA SER A 260 -22.22 -12.06 -13.81
C SER A 260 -22.44 -11.40 -12.45
N ILE A 261 -23.30 -11.94 -11.57
CA ILE A 261 -23.54 -11.38 -10.23
C ILE A 261 -22.23 -11.31 -9.42
N CYS A 262 -21.45 -12.40 -9.41
CA CYS A 262 -20.18 -12.46 -8.68
C CYS A 262 -19.17 -11.38 -9.14
N TYR A 263 -19.19 -11.01 -10.42
CA TYR A 263 -18.35 -9.94 -10.95
C TYR A 263 -18.85 -8.55 -10.55
N ASN A 264 -20.17 -8.35 -10.52
CA ASN A 264 -20.77 -7.05 -10.20
C ASN A 264 -20.67 -6.72 -8.71
N VAL A 265 -20.80 -7.72 -7.84
CA VAL A 265 -20.72 -7.54 -6.38
C VAL A 265 -19.30 -7.60 -5.84
N CYS A 266 -18.32 -8.00 -6.66
CA CYS A 266 -16.94 -8.14 -6.17
C CYS A 266 -16.38 -6.79 -5.72
N PRO A 267 -16.02 -6.63 -4.43
CA PRO A 267 -15.59 -5.35 -3.88
C PRO A 267 -14.18 -4.95 -4.33
N THR A 268 -13.45 -5.85 -4.99
CA THR A 268 -12.09 -5.62 -5.50
C THR A 268 -12.05 -5.52 -7.03
N GLY A 269 -13.20 -5.53 -7.71
CA GLY A 269 -13.33 -5.57 -9.18
C GLY A 269 -13.18 -6.97 -9.78
#